data_AF-A0A9D8BIF1-F1
#
_entry.id   AF-A0A9D8BIF1-F1
#
_cell.length_a   1.000
_cell.length_b   1.000
_cell.length_c   1.000
_cell.angle_alpha   90.00
_cell.angle_beta   90.00
_cell.angle_gamma   90.00
#
_symmetry.space_group_name_H-M   'P 1'
#
loop_
_entity.id
_entity.type
_entity.pdbx_description
1 polymer ?
#
loop_
_entity_poly.entity_id
_entity_poly.type
_entity_poly.pdbx_seq_one_letter_code
_entity_poly.pdbx_strand_id
1 'polypeptide(L)'
;MSVLLSILFALAPLSFAQEETPLDLAIARAGSHASADFTGNGSTMKLTYTSKQPLHISVLLLKSDGSFVASETLAQVLDAGETKSAIIPLASSRGWRPGEAVYRLHILAEKGDEPRLLAVEFQKTGLMEYPKIAASQFLRAPEFTPSVYHRIPSRHVLGVSITTLAGLLLIFIACINRMRKGSIAAVTVATTLLLSTMTSIDVLRYSTAHLRSWFSRDTYGSAGSLYAAAEIIRSDNATGVLLCTDDTSYPEVILQYALYPIRVSDEKLSHIVVHRSVHSSFKENVVQCNDKHYPSSLVREFPDGTKIFRTTPSAS
;
A
#
# COMPACT_ATOMS: atom_id res chain seq x y z
N MET A 1 -20.25 27.78 -18.63
CA MET A 1 -19.20 27.52 -17.61
C MET A 1 -19.59 26.49 -16.54
N SER A 2 -20.77 25.83 -16.62
CA SER A 2 -21.23 24.89 -15.58
C SER A 2 -20.96 23.40 -15.87
N VAL A 3 -20.64 23.03 -17.12
CA VAL A 3 -20.53 21.61 -17.54
C VAL A 3 -19.13 21.02 -17.30
N LEU A 4 -18.10 21.86 -17.26
CA LEU A 4 -16.70 21.43 -17.01
C LEU A 4 -16.45 21.05 -15.54
N LEU A 5 -17.27 21.52 -14.59
CA LEU A 5 -17.13 21.19 -13.17
C LEU A 5 -17.71 19.79 -12.85
N SER A 6 -18.72 19.34 -13.60
CA SER A 6 -19.38 18.05 -13.36
C SER A 6 -18.56 16.84 -13.85
N ILE A 7 -17.64 17.03 -14.80
CA ILE A 7 -16.80 15.94 -15.32
C ILE A 7 -15.64 15.60 -14.35
N LEU A 8 -15.23 16.55 -13.49
CA LEU A 8 -14.18 16.33 -12.49
C LEU A 8 -14.62 15.48 -11.29
N PHE A 9 -15.93 15.32 -11.06
CA PHE A 9 -16.50 14.53 -9.95
C PHE A 9 -16.96 13.12 -10.36
N ALA A 10 -16.97 12.77 -11.65
CA ALA A 10 -17.46 11.49 -12.16
C ALA A 10 -16.36 10.42 -12.37
N LEU A 11 -15.14 10.64 -11.86
CA LEU A 11 -14.02 9.72 -12.07
C LEU A 11 -13.92 8.66 -10.95
N ALA A 12 -14.37 7.47 -11.32
CA ALA A 12 -14.18 6.16 -10.71
C ALA A 12 -14.92 5.91 -9.38
N PRO A 13 -15.57 4.72 -9.22
CA PRO A 13 -15.96 4.27 -7.90
C PRO A 13 -14.70 4.29 -7.01
N LEU A 14 -14.83 4.90 -5.83
CA LEU A 14 -13.88 4.78 -4.74
C LEU A 14 -13.78 3.29 -4.37
N SER A 15 -13.00 2.51 -5.10
CA SER A 15 -12.35 1.35 -4.53
C SER A 15 -11.40 1.93 -3.50
N PHE A 16 -11.87 2.01 -2.25
CA PHE A 16 -11.03 2.27 -1.10
C PHE A 16 -9.76 1.44 -1.29
N ALA A 17 -8.61 2.10 -1.31
CA ALA A 17 -7.32 1.44 -1.30
C ALA A 17 -7.39 0.42 -0.16
N GLN A 18 -7.55 -0.84 -0.53
CA GLN A 18 -7.50 -1.95 0.40
C GLN A 18 -6.11 -1.82 1.00
N GLU A 19 -6.08 -1.60 2.32
CA GLU A 19 -4.84 -1.36 3.03
C GLU A 19 -3.87 -2.51 2.72
N GLU A 20 -2.86 -2.23 1.90
CA GLU A 20 -1.91 -3.24 1.49
C GLU A 20 -1.16 -3.67 2.73
N THR A 21 -1.47 -4.88 3.21
CA THR A 21 -0.66 -5.54 4.22
C THR A 21 0.73 -5.65 3.62
N PRO A 22 1.79 -5.10 4.27
CA PRO A 22 3.15 -5.22 3.78
C PRO A 22 3.43 -6.66 3.39
N LEU A 23 4.10 -6.89 2.25
CA LEU A 23 4.30 -8.24 1.72
C LEU A 23 4.94 -9.17 2.76
N ASP A 24 5.89 -8.66 3.55
CA ASP A 24 6.53 -9.43 4.63
C ASP A 24 5.53 -9.90 5.70
N LEU A 25 4.58 -9.05 6.07
CA LEU A 25 3.51 -9.39 7.01
C LEU A 25 2.51 -10.37 6.36
N ALA A 26 2.24 -10.23 5.07
CA ALA A 26 1.41 -11.18 4.33
C ALA A 26 2.08 -12.56 4.23
N ILE A 27 3.41 -12.61 4.04
CA ILE A 27 4.23 -13.83 4.07
C ILE A 27 4.21 -14.44 5.47
N ALA A 28 4.43 -13.65 6.52
CA ALA A 28 4.44 -14.13 7.90
C ALA A 28 3.09 -14.71 8.34
N ARG A 29 1.98 -14.17 7.81
CA ARG A 29 0.61 -14.66 8.06
C ARG A 29 0.23 -15.89 7.24
N ALA A 30 0.91 -16.12 6.12
CA ALA A 30 0.58 -17.22 5.23
C ALA A 30 0.97 -18.56 5.88
N GLY A 31 0.09 -19.56 5.76
CA GLY A 31 0.40 -20.91 6.22
C GLY A 31 1.39 -21.63 5.31
N SER A 32 1.51 -21.17 4.06
CA SER A 32 2.48 -21.63 3.06
C SER A 32 2.85 -20.48 2.12
N HIS A 33 4.13 -20.40 1.74
CA HIS A 33 4.68 -19.38 0.85
C HIS A 33 5.57 -20.02 -0.20
N ALA A 34 5.37 -19.60 -1.45
CA ALA A 34 6.26 -19.92 -2.56
C ALA A 34 6.55 -18.66 -3.38
N SER A 35 7.76 -18.56 -3.93
CA SER A 35 8.13 -17.48 -4.83
C SER A 35 8.88 -17.99 -6.04
N ALA A 36 8.58 -17.43 -7.21
CA ALA A 36 9.28 -17.73 -8.45
C ALA A 36 9.45 -16.48 -9.32
N ASP A 37 10.57 -16.42 -10.03
CA ASP A 37 10.90 -15.32 -10.94
C ASP A 37 10.59 -15.75 -12.38
N PHE A 38 9.85 -14.91 -13.09
CA PHE A 38 9.43 -15.12 -14.48
C PHE A 38 9.93 -13.96 -15.32
N THR A 39 10.58 -14.28 -16.43
CA THR A 39 10.95 -13.27 -17.43
C THR A 39 9.94 -13.31 -18.57
N GLY A 40 9.43 -12.14 -18.95
CA GLY A 40 8.43 -12.08 -20.01
C GLY A 40 8.17 -10.67 -20.51
N ASN A 41 7.47 -10.59 -21.64
CA ASN A 41 7.03 -9.35 -22.27
C ASN A 41 5.52 -9.40 -22.49
N GLY A 42 4.80 -8.40 -21.99
CA GLY A 42 3.37 -8.31 -22.13
C GLY A 42 2.74 -7.37 -21.11
N SER A 43 1.55 -6.86 -21.43
CA SER A 43 0.72 -6.04 -20.54
C SER A 43 -0.08 -6.89 -19.54
N THR A 44 -0.08 -8.20 -19.74
CA THR A 44 -0.92 -9.14 -19.02
C THR A 44 -0.17 -10.46 -18.81
N MET A 45 -0.26 -10.99 -17.60
CA MET A 45 0.23 -12.32 -17.23
C MET A 45 -0.99 -13.23 -17.00
N LYS A 46 -1.04 -14.37 -17.68
CA LYS A 46 -2.05 -15.40 -17.48
C LYS A 46 -1.43 -16.52 -16.67
N LEU A 47 -2.03 -16.80 -15.52
CA LEU A 47 -1.61 -17.86 -14.60
C LEU A 47 -2.58 -19.02 -14.71
N THR A 48 -2.08 -20.22 -14.95
CA THR A 48 -2.86 -21.46 -14.84
C THR A 48 -2.41 -22.20 -13.59
N TYR A 49 -3.33 -22.47 -12.67
CA TYR A 49 -3.01 -23.00 -11.35
C TYR A 49 -4.10 -23.94 -10.83
N THR A 50 -3.74 -24.67 -9.78
CA THR A 50 -4.62 -25.56 -9.02
C THR A 50 -4.56 -25.18 -7.55
N SER A 51 -5.70 -25.01 -6.89
CA SER A 51 -5.76 -24.64 -5.47
C SER A 51 -7.04 -25.15 -4.81
N LYS A 52 -6.96 -25.63 -3.57
CA LYS A 52 -8.17 -26.03 -2.81
C LYS A 52 -8.85 -24.83 -2.16
N GLN A 53 -8.08 -23.76 -1.91
CA GLN A 53 -8.56 -22.53 -1.31
C GLN A 53 -8.18 -21.32 -2.17
N PRO A 54 -8.80 -20.14 -1.93
CA PRO A 54 -8.39 -18.91 -2.59
C PRO A 54 -6.91 -18.59 -2.35
N LEU A 55 -6.21 -18.15 -3.39
CA LEU A 55 -4.78 -17.82 -3.30
C LEU A 55 -4.57 -16.32 -3.28
N HIS A 56 -3.78 -15.87 -2.31
CA HIS A 56 -3.31 -14.50 -2.31
C HIS A 56 -2.00 -14.45 -3.10
N ILE A 57 -1.98 -13.67 -4.18
CA ILE A 57 -0.77 -13.49 -4.98
C ILE A 57 -0.28 -12.05 -4.91
N SER A 58 1.04 -11.90 -5.03
CA SER A 58 1.69 -10.60 -5.18
C SER A 58 2.73 -10.68 -6.29
N VAL A 59 2.65 -9.77 -7.26
CA VAL A 59 3.56 -9.68 -8.40
C VAL A 59 4.44 -8.45 -8.24
N LEU A 60 5.72 -8.67 -7.98
CA LEU A 60 6.75 -7.64 -7.91
C LEU A 60 7.36 -7.44 -9.30
N LEU A 61 7.55 -6.19 -9.69
CA LEU A 61 8.29 -5.83 -10.90
C LEU A 61 9.75 -5.57 -10.50
N LEU A 62 10.65 -6.45 -10.90
CA LEU A 62 12.06 -6.36 -10.50
C LEU A 62 12.85 -5.43 -11.44
N LYS A 63 13.73 -4.65 -10.84
CA LYS A 63 14.77 -3.87 -11.55
C LYS A 63 15.97 -4.76 -11.87
N SER A 64 16.90 -4.22 -12.65
CA SER A 64 18.12 -4.94 -13.07
C SER A 64 19.02 -5.37 -11.91
N ASP A 65 18.94 -4.70 -10.77
CA ASP A 65 19.66 -5.02 -9.53
C ASP A 65 18.87 -5.98 -8.60
N GLY A 66 17.71 -6.47 -9.04
CA GLY A 66 16.81 -7.30 -8.24
C GLY A 66 15.97 -6.54 -7.22
N SER A 67 16.14 -5.21 -7.11
CA SER A 67 15.29 -4.39 -6.25
C SER A 67 13.89 -4.19 -6.85
N PHE A 68 12.92 -3.81 -6.01
CA PHE A 68 11.56 -3.50 -6.43
C PHE A 68 11.03 -2.28 -5.68
N VAL A 69 9.91 -1.74 -6.13
CA VAL A 69 9.19 -0.65 -5.46
C VAL A 69 7.87 -1.20 -4.95
N ALA A 70 7.64 -1.15 -3.63
CA ALA A 70 6.45 -1.72 -3.00
C ALA A 70 5.15 -1.20 -3.64
N SER A 71 5.04 0.12 -3.88
CA SER A 71 3.87 0.76 -4.52
C SER A 71 3.71 0.47 -6.03
N GLU A 72 4.54 -0.38 -6.60
CA GLU A 72 4.42 -0.88 -7.97
C GLU A 72 4.04 -2.37 -7.99
N THR A 73 3.88 -2.98 -6.81
CA THR A 73 3.44 -4.37 -6.65
C THR A 73 1.98 -4.51 -7.04
N LEU A 74 1.62 -5.64 -7.63
CA LEU A 74 0.22 -5.99 -7.89
C LEU A 74 -0.20 -7.10 -6.95
N ALA A 75 -1.20 -6.84 -6.10
CA ALA A 75 -1.81 -7.86 -5.26
C ALA A 75 -3.18 -8.27 -5.83
N GLN A 76 -3.47 -9.57 -5.82
CA GLN A 76 -4.77 -10.10 -6.24
C GLN A 76 -5.11 -11.38 -5.46
N VAL A 77 -6.40 -11.60 -5.21
CA VAL A 77 -6.90 -12.89 -4.70
C VAL A 77 -7.45 -13.70 -5.87
N LEU A 78 -7.01 -14.94 -5.99
CA LEU A 78 -7.41 -15.88 -7.02
C LEU A 78 -8.39 -16.91 -6.43
N ASP A 79 -9.41 -17.29 -7.20
CA ASP A 79 -10.43 -18.25 -6.76
C ASP A 79 -9.87 -19.68 -6.61
N ALA A 80 -10.48 -20.49 -5.75
CA ALA A 80 -10.16 -21.91 -5.64
C ALA A 80 -10.61 -22.71 -6.88
N GLY A 81 -9.93 -23.83 -7.18
CA GLY A 81 -10.33 -24.80 -8.19
C GLY A 81 -9.20 -25.72 -8.67
N GLU A 82 -9.57 -26.84 -9.28
CA GLU A 82 -8.61 -27.87 -9.74
C GLU A 82 -7.78 -27.43 -10.94
N THR A 83 -8.31 -26.63 -11.86
CA THR A 83 -7.54 -26.00 -12.96
C THR A 83 -8.23 -24.70 -13.33
N LYS A 84 -7.69 -23.60 -12.81
CA LYS A 84 -8.20 -22.25 -13.06
C LYS A 84 -7.18 -21.45 -13.85
N SER A 85 -7.68 -20.50 -14.63
CA SER A 85 -6.86 -19.50 -15.30
C SER A 85 -7.23 -18.13 -14.76
N ALA A 86 -6.24 -17.39 -14.28
CA ALA A 86 -6.39 -16.00 -13.84
C ALA A 86 -5.59 -15.07 -14.75
N ILE A 87 -6.12 -13.86 -14.93
CA ILE A 87 -5.51 -12.81 -15.74
C ILE A 87 -5.06 -11.69 -14.81
N ILE A 88 -3.75 -11.46 -14.79
CA ILE A 88 -3.10 -10.43 -13.97
C ILE A 88 -2.72 -9.26 -14.89
N PRO A 89 -3.36 -8.08 -14.73
CA PRO A 89 -3.12 -6.94 -15.61
C PRO A 89 -1.82 -6.22 -15.20
N LEU A 90 -0.67 -6.71 -15.66
CA LEU A 90 0.66 -6.15 -15.38
C LEU A 90 0.73 -4.65 -15.69
N ALA A 91 0.15 -4.22 -16.82
CA ALA A 91 0.11 -2.83 -17.26
C ALA A 91 -0.65 -1.89 -16.33
N SER A 92 -1.42 -2.42 -15.38
CA SER A 92 -2.01 -1.61 -14.32
C SER A 92 -0.93 -1.08 -13.36
N SER A 93 0.17 -1.81 -13.16
CA SER A 93 1.30 -1.33 -12.35
C SER A 93 1.93 -0.10 -12.99
N ARG A 94 2.32 0.87 -12.16
CA ARG A 94 3.05 2.08 -12.59
C ARG A 94 4.48 1.79 -13.03
N GLY A 95 5.07 0.74 -12.45
CA GLY A 95 6.40 0.27 -12.80
C GLY A 95 6.44 -0.49 -14.13
N TRP A 96 5.27 -0.85 -14.68
CA TRP A 96 5.21 -1.57 -15.94
C TRP A 96 5.69 -0.70 -17.10
N ARG A 97 6.51 -1.32 -17.96
CA ARG A 97 7.09 -0.70 -19.15
C ARG A 97 7.01 -1.67 -20.34
N PRO A 98 6.93 -1.15 -21.57
CA PRO A 98 7.03 -1.96 -22.78
C PRO A 98 8.36 -2.73 -22.81
N GLY A 99 8.32 -3.99 -23.24
CA GLY A 99 9.51 -4.83 -23.39
C GLY A 99 9.59 -5.95 -22.37
N GLU A 100 10.75 -6.61 -22.35
CA GLU A 100 11.01 -7.73 -21.45
C GLU A 100 11.35 -7.22 -20.04
N ALA A 101 10.75 -7.84 -19.03
CA ALA A 101 10.99 -7.55 -17.62
C ALA A 101 10.97 -8.85 -16.81
N VAL A 102 11.57 -8.77 -15.61
CA VAL A 102 11.56 -9.86 -14.64
C VAL A 102 10.49 -9.56 -13.59
N TYR A 103 9.62 -10.54 -13.35
CA TYR A 103 8.52 -10.47 -12.41
C TYR A 103 8.72 -11.53 -11.34
N ARG A 104 8.63 -11.15 -10.06
CA ARG A 104 8.61 -12.12 -8.96
C ARG A 104 7.18 -12.32 -8.51
N LEU A 105 6.68 -13.54 -8.66
CA LEU A 105 5.37 -13.95 -8.18
C LEU A 105 5.52 -14.58 -6.80
N HIS A 106 4.89 -14.00 -5.80
CA HIS A 106 4.65 -14.62 -4.50
C HIS A 106 3.27 -15.24 -4.48
N ILE A 107 3.19 -16.50 -4.07
CA ILE A 107 1.94 -17.22 -3.82
C ILE A 107 1.86 -17.48 -2.33
N LEU A 108 0.79 -16.98 -1.73
CA LEU A 108 0.48 -17.08 -0.32
C LEU A 108 -0.79 -17.95 -0.20
N ALA A 109 -0.65 -19.07 0.48
CA ALA A 109 -1.74 -20.01 0.72
C ALA A 109 -1.94 -20.22 2.23
N GLU A 110 -3.15 -20.65 2.62
CA GLU A 110 -3.40 -21.03 4.00
C GLU A 110 -2.73 -22.37 4.33
N LYS A 111 -2.68 -22.69 5.61
CA LYS A 111 -1.99 -23.88 6.11
C LYS A 111 -2.70 -25.15 5.64
N GLY A 112 -1.96 -26.04 4.98
CA GLY A 112 -2.46 -27.33 4.50
C GLY A 112 -2.99 -27.32 3.06
N ASP A 113 -2.95 -26.17 2.37
CA ASP A 113 -3.09 -26.13 0.92
C ASP A 113 -1.72 -26.23 0.24
N GLU A 114 -1.68 -26.95 -0.88
CA GLU A 114 -0.48 -27.15 -1.69
C GLU A 114 -0.78 -26.64 -3.12
N PRO A 115 -0.83 -25.32 -3.32
CA PRO A 115 -1.12 -24.79 -4.62
C PRO A 115 -0.04 -25.19 -5.62
N ARG A 116 -0.47 -25.49 -6.85
CA ARG A 116 0.44 -25.82 -7.95
C ARG A 116 0.24 -24.84 -9.07
N LEU A 117 1.33 -24.20 -9.48
CA LEU A 117 1.37 -23.39 -10.68
C LEU A 117 1.67 -24.30 -11.87
N LEU A 118 0.74 -24.38 -12.81
CA LEU A 118 0.83 -25.25 -13.98
C LEU A 118 1.49 -24.54 -15.15
N ALA A 119 1.12 -23.28 -15.41
CA ALA A 119 1.66 -22.50 -16.51
C ALA A 119 1.61 -21.00 -16.22
N VAL A 120 2.57 -20.28 -16.81
CA VAL A 120 2.61 -18.82 -16.84
C VAL A 120 2.81 -18.38 -18.29
N GLU A 121 1.87 -17.59 -18.80
CA GLU A 121 1.89 -17.08 -20.17
C GLU A 121 1.83 -15.55 -20.15
N PHE A 122 2.67 -14.90 -20.95
CA PHE A 122 2.63 -13.45 -21.13
C PHE A 122 1.91 -13.11 -22.43
N GLN A 123 0.87 -12.28 -22.34
CA GLN A 123 0.14 -11.82 -23.51
C GLN A 123 0.76 -10.53 -24.03
N LYS A 124 1.16 -10.55 -25.30
CA LYS A 124 1.77 -9.40 -25.97
C LYS A 124 0.78 -8.23 -26.02
N THR A 125 1.30 -7.03 -25.75
CA THR A 125 0.54 -5.78 -25.84
C THR A 125 0.37 -5.37 -27.30
N GLY A 126 -0.88 -5.16 -27.72
CA GLY A 126 -1.16 -4.61 -29.04
C GLY A 126 -0.71 -3.14 -29.14
N LEU A 127 -0.28 -2.70 -30.33
CA LEU A 127 0.14 -1.29 -30.54
C LEU A 127 -0.94 -0.27 -30.12
N MET A 128 -2.21 -0.62 -30.34
CA MET A 128 -3.37 0.22 -30.00
C MET A 128 -3.72 0.21 -28.51
N GLU A 129 -3.10 -0.66 -27.71
CA GLU A 129 -3.32 -0.72 -26.26
C GLU A 129 -2.42 0.25 -25.50
N TYR A 130 -1.23 0.57 -26.02
CA TYR A 130 -0.30 1.49 -25.36
C TYR A 130 -0.92 2.84 -25.01
N PRO A 131 -1.70 3.52 -25.88
CA PRO A 131 -2.34 4.79 -25.51
C PRO A 131 -3.35 4.62 -24.36
N LYS A 132 -4.09 3.50 -24.32
CA LYS A 132 -5.05 3.20 -23.25
C LYS A 132 -4.35 2.95 -21.92
N ILE A 133 -3.26 2.17 -21.95
CA ILE A 133 -2.41 1.91 -20.79
C ILE A 133 -1.77 3.21 -20.29
N ALA A 134 -1.24 4.03 -21.20
CA ALA A 134 -0.62 5.28 -20.85
C ALA A 134 -1.61 6.24 -20.17
N ALA A 135 -2.83 6.34 -20.72
CA ALA A 135 -3.89 7.14 -20.13
C ALA A 135 -4.33 6.60 -18.75
N SER A 136 -4.46 5.28 -18.59
CA SER A 136 -4.88 4.70 -17.31
C SER A 136 -3.81 4.90 -16.22
N GLN A 137 -2.53 4.68 -16.54
CA GLN A 137 -1.40 4.94 -15.64
C GLN A 137 -1.30 6.43 -15.29
N PHE A 138 -1.49 7.32 -16.28
CA PHE A 138 -1.49 8.77 -16.05
C PHE A 138 -2.61 9.23 -15.11
N LEU A 139 -3.80 8.66 -15.22
CA LEU A 139 -4.97 9.05 -14.41
C LEU A 139 -4.99 8.40 -13.03
N ARG A 140 -4.23 7.32 -12.82
CA ARG A 140 -4.20 6.61 -11.53
C ARG A 140 -3.65 7.53 -10.43
N ALA A 141 -4.32 7.63 -9.29
CA ALA A 141 -3.85 8.39 -8.14
C ALA A 141 -2.67 7.66 -7.47
N PRO A 142 -1.58 8.34 -7.09
CA PRO A 142 -0.45 7.72 -6.41
C PRO A 142 -0.90 7.05 -5.11
N GLU A 143 -0.31 5.90 -4.83
CA GLU A 143 -0.42 5.29 -3.52
C GLU A 143 0.39 6.14 -2.54
N PHE A 144 -0.28 6.55 -1.48
CA PHE A 144 0.31 7.32 -0.42
C PHE A 144 0.67 6.36 0.71
N THR A 145 1.96 6.08 0.84
CA THR A 145 2.53 5.39 2.00
C THR A 145 3.03 6.44 3.00
N PRO A 146 3.30 6.11 4.27
CA PRO A 146 3.92 7.05 5.21
C PRO A 146 5.21 7.69 4.70
N SER A 147 6.00 6.97 3.90
CA SER A 147 7.19 7.52 3.25
C SER A 147 6.86 8.67 2.29
N VAL A 148 5.63 8.73 1.77
CA VAL A 148 5.17 9.78 0.85
C VAL A 148 5.03 11.15 1.53
N TYR A 149 4.86 11.20 2.86
CA TYR A 149 4.92 12.48 3.59
C TYR A 149 6.25 13.21 3.39
N HIS A 150 7.33 12.47 3.12
CA HIS A 150 8.65 13.04 2.85
C HIS A 150 8.99 13.09 1.36
N ARG A 151 8.28 12.35 0.50
CA ARG A 151 8.55 12.30 -0.93
C ARG A 151 7.29 11.98 -1.73
N ILE A 152 6.80 12.95 -2.50
CA ILE A 152 5.73 12.72 -3.46
C ILE A 152 6.26 11.80 -4.58
N PRO A 153 5.72 10.59 -4.75
CA PRO A 153 6.20 9.68 -5.78
C PRO A 153 5.91 10.28 -7.15
N SER A 154 6.90 10.27 -8.03
CA SER A 154 6.71 10.73 -9.40
C SER A 154 5.73 9.80 -10.10
N ARG A 155 4.81 10.39 -10.85
CA ARG A 155 3.93 9.63 -11.74
C ARG A 155 4.78 9.04 -12.88
N HIS A 156 4.53 7.77 -13.20
CA HIS A 156 5.16 7.07 -14.31
C HIS A 156 4.10 6.66 -15.33
N VAL A 157 4.48 6.76 -16.60
CA VAL A 157 3.68 6.32 -17.75
C VAL A 157 4.61 5.48 -18.61
N LEU A 158 4.23 4.22 -18.84
CA LEU A 158 5.03 3.24 -19.58
C LEU A 158 6.46 3.12 -19.02
N GLY A 159 6.60 3.21 -17.69
CA GLY A 159 7.88 3.18 -16.97
C GLY A 159 8.72 4.45 -17.04
N VAL A 160 8.24 5.52 -17.69
CA VAL A 160 8.94 6.81 -17.80
C VAL A 160 8.29 7.84 -16.89
N SER A 161 9.10 8.61 -16.16
CA SER A 161 8.55 9.67 -15.31
C SER A 161 7.86 10.75 -16.14
N ILE A 162 6.69 11.22 -15.70
CA ILE A 162 5.95 12.29 -16.39
C ILE A 162 6.80 13.56 -16.51
N THR A 163 7.63 13.86 -15.50
CA THR A 163 8.53 15.02 -15.51
C THR A 163 9.54 14.93 -16.65
N THR A 164 10.08 13.74 -16.92
CA THR A 164 10.97 13.50 -18.07
C THR A 164 10.23 13.67 -19.39
N LEU A 165 9.02 13.11 -19.52
CA LEU A 165 8.20 13.26 -20.73
C LEU A 165 7.85 14.73 -21.00
N ALA A 166 7.48 15.47 -19.96
CA ALA A 166 7.22 16.91 -20.03
C ALA A 166 8.46 17.68 -20.48
N GLY A 167 9.64 17.37 -19.93
CA GLY A 167 10.91 17.99 -20.33
C GLY A 167 11.25 17.72 -21.80
N LEU A 168 11.11 16.48 -22.27
CA LEU A 168 11.34 16.11 -23.67
C LEU A 168 10.37 16.83 -24.61
N LEU A 169 9.09 16.93 -24.22
CA LEU A 169 8.08 17.66 -24.98
C LEU A 169 8.43 19.15 -25.09
N LEU A 170 8.90 19.78 -24.01
CA LEU A 170 9.35 21.17 -24.02
C LEU A 170 10.54 21.38 -24.96
N ILE A 171 11.53 20.49 -24.93
CA ILE A 171 12.68 20.53 -25.85
C ILE A 171 12.21 20.39 -27.30
N PHE A 172 11.33 19.43 -27.58
CA PHE A 172 10.78 19.19 -28.91
C PHE A 172 10.02 20.42 -29.45
N ILE A 173 9.17 21.03 -28.63
CA ILE A 173 8.44 22.27 -28.97
C ILE A 173 9.42 23.42 -29.25
N ALA A 174 10.47 23.56 -28.43
CA ALA A 174 11.48 24.59 -28.62
C ALA A 174 12.25 24.41 -29.94
N CYS A 175 12.59 23.16 -30.29
CA CYS A 175 13.27 22.81 -31.53
C CYS A 175 12.40 23.05 -32.78
N ILE A 176 11.13 22.61 -32.77
CA ILE A 176 10.21 22.80 -33.91
C ILE A 176 9.93 24.28 -34.14
N ASN A 177 9.57 25.01 -33.08
CA ASN A 177 9.03 26.35 -33.27
C ASN A 177 10.10 27.44 -33.42
N ARG A 178 11.43 27.13 -33.40
CA ARG A 178 12.53 28.11 -33.37
C ARG A 178 12.18 29.32 -32.49
N MET A 179 11.60 29.01 -31.34
CA MET A 179 10.56 29.85 -30.78
C MET A 179 11.13 31.12 -30.14
N ARG A 180 10.40 32.24 -30.27
CA ARG A 180 10.71 33.46 -29.48
C ARG A 180 10.67 33.10 -27.99
N LYS A 181 11.65 33.58 -27.22
CA LYS A 181 11.88 33.21 -25.80
C LYS A 181 10.60 33.21 -24.93
N GLY A 182 9.63 34.07 -25.20
CA GLY A 182 8.38 34.17 -24.44
C GLY A 182 7.46 32.94 -24.52
N SER A 183 7.42 32.22 -25.64
CA SER A 183 6.51 31.07 -25.78
C SER A 183 7.02 29.83 -25.05
N ILE A 184 8.34 29.62 -24.98
CA ILE A 184 8.95 28.54 -24.20
C ILE A 184 8.63 28.74 -22.71
N ALA A 185 8.73 29.99 -22.23
CA ALA A 185 8.35 30.34 -20.86
C ALA A 185 6.87 30.05 -20.59
N ALA A 186 5.97 30.44 -21.50
CA ALA A 186 4.54 30.19 -21.35
C ALA A 186 4.18 28.69 -21.28
N VAL A 187 4.74 27.86 -22.17
CA VAL A 187 4.50 26.40 -22.15
C VAL A 187 5.07 25.79 -20.87
N THR A 188 6.28 26.17 -20.46
CA THR A 188 6.89 25.68 -19.22
C THR A 188 6.01 26.00 -18.01
N VAL A 189 5.58 27.26 -17.87
CA VAL A 189 4.68 27.69 -16.79
C VAL A 189 3.37 26.91 -16.83
N ALA A 190 2.76 26.74 -18.01
CA ALA A 190 1.52 25.97 -18.15
C ALA A 190 1.69 24.50 -17.74
N THR A 191 2.78 23.84 -18.15
CA THR A 191 3.07 22.45 -17.77
C THR A 191 3.33 22.31 -16.28
N THR A 192 4.10 23.21 -15.67
CA THR A 192 4.32 23.22 -14.22
C THR A 192 3.01 23.41 -13.46
N LEU A 193 2.17 24.36 -13.88
CA LEU A 193 0.86 24.59 -13.27
C LEU A 193 -0.04 23.36 -13.37
N LEU A 194 -0.06 22.67 -14.52
CA LEU A 194 -0.86 21.46 -14.72
C LEU A 194 -0.38 20.33 -13.81
N LEU A 195 0.93 20.07 -13.76
CA LEU A 195 1.49 19.04 -12.88
C LEU A 195 1.24 19.35 -11.41
N SER A 196 1.46 20.59 -10.96
CA SER A 196 1.18 21.02 -9.59
C SER A 196 -0.30 20.88 -9.24
N THR A 197 -1.20 21.21 -10.16
CA THR A 197 -2.65 21.07 -9.97
C THR A 197 -3.02 19.60 -9.77
N MET A 198 -2.46 18.68 -10.57
CA MET A 198 -2.70 17.25 -10.40
C MET A 198 -2.22 16.75 -9.03
N THR A 199 -1.02 17.15 -8.61
CA THR A 199 -0.49 16.81 -7.28
C THR A 199 -1.38 17.35 -6.17
N SER A 200 -1.85 18.59 -6.26
CA SER A 200 -2.77 19.17 -5.28
C SER A 200 -4.10 18.42 -5.21
N ILE A 201 -4.64 17.96 -6.35
CA ILE A 201 -5.85 17.13 -6.39
C ILE A 201 -5.61 15.78 -5.70
N ASP A 202 -4.47 15.14 -5.94
CA ASP A 202 -4.13 13.87 -5.28
C ASP A 202 -4.02 14.03 -3.77
N VAL A 203 -3.33 15.07 -3.31
CA VAL A 203 -3.19 15.39 -1.89
C VAL A 203 -4.56 15.67 -1.28
N LEU A 204 -5.40 16.46 -1.94
CA LEU A 204 -6.75 16.75 -1.45
C LEU A 204 -7.60 15.47 -1.34
N ARG A 205 -7.55 14.58 -2.35
CA ARG A 205 -8.24 13.28 -2.32
C ARG A 205 -7.74 12.40 -1.17
N TYR A 206 -6.43 12.36 -0.98
CA TYR A 206 -5.82 11.59 0.10
C TYR A 206 -6.22 12.14 1.48
N SER A 207 -6.07 13.45 1.70
CA SER A 207 -6.42 14.12 2.95
C SER A 207 -7.91 13.98 3.26
N THR A 208 -8.80 14.14 2.28
CA THR A 208 -10.24 13.96 2.50
C THR A 208 -10.61 12.53 2.86
N ALA A 209 -9.98 11.53 2.25
CA ALA A 209 -10.17 10.12 2.64
C ALA A 209 -9.72 9.85 4.08
N HIS A 210 -8.60 10.42 4.51
CA HIS A 210 -8.06 10.26 5.87
C HIS A 210 -8.84 11.04 6.92
N LEU A 211 -9.30 12.24 6.59
CA LEU A 211 -10.21 13.00 7.45
C LEU A 211 -11.51 12.23 7.64
N ARG A 212 -12.05 11.63 6.57
CA ARG A 212 -13.24 10.79 6.67
C ARG A 212 -12.99 9.56 7.54
N SER A 213 -11.85 8.86 7.39
CA SER A 213 -11.53 7.71 8.24
C SER A 213 -11.39 8.11 9.71
N TRP A 214 -10.72 9.24 9.97
CA TRP A 214 -10.55 9.78 11.31
C TRP A 214 -11.88 10.04 11.99
N PHE A 215 -12.75 10.85 11.36
CA PHE A 215 -14.03 11.25 11.96
C PHE A 215 -15.09 10.14 12.00
N SER A 216 -14.93 9.04 11.25
CA SER A 216 -15.93 7.96 11.22
C SER A 216 -15.51 6.69 11.94
N ARG A 217 -14.21 6.42 12.07
CA ARG A 217 -13.70 5.12 12.54
C ARG A 217 -12.56 5.24 13.55
N ASP A 218 -12.19 6.45 13.95
CA ASP A 218 -11.01 6.69 14.80
C ASP A 218 -9.72 6.07 14.22
N THR A 219 -9.58 6.07 12.88
CA THR A 219 -8.42 5.51 12.17
C THR A 219 -7.72 6.56 11.30
N TYR A 220 -6.39 6.53 11.26
CA TYR A 220 -5.58 7.44 10.46
C TYR A 220 -4.60 6.68 9.53
N GLY A 221 -5.02 6.46 8.28
CA GLY A 221 -4.17 5.81 7.28
C GLY A 221 -3.56 4.50 7.78
N SER A 222 -2.27 4.31 7.51
CA SER A 222 -1.53 3.12 7.94
C SER A 222 -1.29 3.03 9.45
N ALA A 223 -1.48 4.12 10.20
CA ALA A 223 -1.39 4.11 11.65
C ALA A 223 -2.63 3.49 12.33
N GLY A 224 -3.70 3.22 11.57
CA GLY A 224 -4.94 2.66 12.12
C GLY A 224 -5.44 3.49 13.30
N SER A 225 -5.86 2.81 14.37
CA SER A 225 -6.36 3.44 15.60
C SER A 225 -5.28 3.80 16.63
N LEU A 226 -3.99 3.79 16.29
CA LEU A 226 -2.90 4.06 17.25
C LEU A 226 -2.97 5.45 17.89
N TYR A 227 -3.36 6.49 17.15
CA TYR A 227 -3.52 7.84 17.72
C TYR A 227 -4.67 7.92 18.73
N ALA A 228 -5.81 7.30 18.42
CA ALA A 228 -6.94 7.22 19.35
C ALA A 228 -6.60 6.34 20.57
N ALA A 229 -5.82 5.27 20.36
CA ALA A 229 -5.31 4.46 21.45
C ALA A 229 -4.39 5.27 22.38
N ALA A 230 -3.50 6.08 21.81
CA ALA A 230 -2.62 6.95 22.57
C ALA A 230 -3.39 7.97 23.41
N GLU A 231 -4.48 8.54 22.89
CA GLU A 231 -5.33 9.48 23.62
C GLU A 231 -5.95 8.83 24.88
N ILE A 232 -6.48 7.61 24.74
CA ILE A 232 -7.04 6.85 25.86
C ILE A 232 -5.97 6.54 26.91
N ILE A 233 -4.82 6.04 26.46
CA ILE A 233 -3.70 5.69 27.34
C ILE A 233 -3.18 6.92 28.11
N ARG A 234 -3.12 8.08 27.47
CA ARG A 234 -2.76 9.35 28.13
C ARG A 234 -3.80 9.74 29.18
N SER A 235 -5.08 9.60 28.86
CA SER A 235 -6.16 9.90 29.82
C SER A 235 -6.15 8.98 31.05
N ASP A 236 -5.64 7.75 30.88
CA ASP A 236 -5.48 6.75 31.95
C ASP A 236 -4.19 6.93 32.78
N ASN A 237 -3.38 7.97 32.52
CA ASN A 237 -2.10 8.23 33.20
C ASN A 237 -1.12 7.04 33.17
N ALA A 238 -0.98 6.39 32.01
CA ALA A 238 -0.07 5.26 31.86
C ALA A 238 1.40 5.59 32.18
N THR A 239 2.12 4.64 32.78
CA THR A 239 3.54 4.77 33.13
C THR A 239 4.47 4.18 32.07
N GLY A 240 3.99 3.19 31.32
CA GLY A 240 4.72 2.51 30.26
C GLY A 240 3.77 1.69 29.40
N VAL A 241 4.09 1.56 28.12
CA VAL A 241 3.24 0.89 27.13
C VAL A 241 4.03 -0.13 26.34
N LEU A 242 3.50 -1.34 26.16
CA LEU A 242 4.06 -2.32 25.25
C LEU A 242 3.22 -2.36 23.97
N LEU A 243 3.86 -2.26 22.82
CA LEU A 243 3.20 -2.48 21.53
C LEU A 243 3.46 -3.92 21.06
N CYS A 244 2.39 -4.65 20.78
CA CYS A 244 2.39 -5.97 20.18
C CYS A 244 1.97 -5.83 18.74
N THR A 245 2.94 -5.90 17.84
CA THR A 245 2.73 -5.79 16.40
C THR A 245 3.69 -6.71 15.67
N ASP A 246 3.24 -7.26 14.54
CA ASP A 246 4.09 -8.02 13.63
C ASP A 246 4.45 -7.19 12.39
N ASP A 247 4.08 -5.92 12.40
CA ASP A 247 4.42 -4.96 11.35
C ASP A 247 5.88 -4.49 11.50
N THR A 248 6.29 -3.58 10.64
CA THR A 248 7.56 -2.85 10.71
C THR A 248 7.68 -2.01 12.00
N SER A 249 8.80 -1.31 12.18
CA SER A 249 8.95 -0.38 13.32
C SER A 249 8.04 0.86 13.25
N TYR A 250 7.28 1.05 12.16
CA TYR A 250 6.47 2.24 11.96
C TYR A 250 5.37 2.44 13.02
N PRO A 251 4.50 1.44 13.34
CA PRO A 251 3.55 1.54 14.45
C PRO A 251 4.18 1.92 15.80
N GLU A 252 5.35 1.38 16.12
CA GLU A 252 6.07 1.67 17.36
C GLU A 252 6.48 3.14 17.42
N VAL A 253 7.08 3.66 16.33
CA VAL A 253 7.48 5.07 16.23
C VAL A 253 6.28 6.00 16.34
N ILE A 254 5.17 5.69 15.66
CA ILE A 254 3.95 6.50 15.70
C ILE A 254 3.36 6.51 17.12
N LEU A 255 3.24 5.35 17.74
CA LEU A 255 2.70 5.25 19.09
C LEU A 255 3.60 5.97 20.10
N GLN A 256 4.92 5.81 19.99
CA GLN A 256 5.90 6.50 20.84
C GLN A 256 5.83 8.02 20.68
N TYR A 257 5.64 8.52 19.46
CA TYR A 257 5.46 9.95 19.21
C TYR A 257 4.18 10.48 19.85
N ALA A 258 3.05 9.78 19.68
CA ALA A 258 1.75 10.18 20.22
C ALA A 258 1.69 10.12 21.76
N LEU A 259 2.41 9.16 22.36
CA LEU A 259 2.43 8.93 23.80
C LEU A 259 3.42 9.80 24.57
N TYR A 260 4.32 10.54 23.90
CA TYR A 260 5.34 11.34 24.59
C TYR A 260 4.73 12.21 25.71
N PRO A 261 5.28 12.14 26.96
CA PRO A 261 6.57 11.54 27.35
C PRO A 261 6.53 10.07 27.82
N ILE A 262 5.40 9.37 27.71
CA ILE A 262 5.27 7.96 28.10
C ILE A 262 6.10 7.10 27.13
N ARG A 263 6.90 6.16 27.68
CA ARG A 263 7.75 5.28 26.87
C ARG A 263 6.96 4.06 26.37
N VAL A 264 7.21 3.72 25.11
CA VAL A 264 6.84 2.43 24.53
C VAL A 264 8.00 1.48 24.85
N SER A 265 7.84 0.70 25.93
CA SER A 265 8.84 -0.24 26.44
C SER A 265 8.17 -1.29 27.33
N ASP A 266 8.84 -2.41 27.55
CA ASP A 266 8.41 -3.41 28.53
C ASP A 266 8.77 -3.04 29.99
N GLU A 267 9.55 -1.98 30.20
CA GLU A 267 9.84 -1.41 31.52
C GLU A 267 8.63 -0.65 32.11
N LYS A 268 8.30 -0.91 33.39
CA LYS A 268 7.21 -0.23 34.13
C LYS A 268 5.87 -0.20 33.37
N LEU A 269 5.59 -1.31 32.71
CA LEU A 269 4.42 -1.52 31.87
C LEU A 269 3.13 -1.32 32.66
N SER A 270 2.22 -0.48 32.15
CA SER A 270 0.86 -0.36 32.65
C SER A 270 -0.22 -0.67 31.61
N HIS A 271 0.11 -0.55 30.32
CA HIS A 271 -0.81 -0.84 29.22
C HIS A 271 -0.14 -1.62 28.10
N ILE A 272 -0.92 -2.44 27.40
CA ILE A 272 -0.49 -3.18 26.23
C ILE A 272 -1.39 -2.80 25.07
N VAL A 273 -0.80 -2.43 23.94
CA VAL A 273 -1.51 -2.17 22.69
C VAL A 273 -1.24 -3.33 21.75
N VAL A 274 -2.28 -4.04 21.34
CA VAL A 274 -2.19 -5.04 20.29
C VAL A 274 -2.64 -4.41 18.99
N HIS A 275 -1.75 -4.35 18.01
CA HIS A 275 -2.00 -3.77 16.69
C HIS A 275 -1.49 -4.70 15.59
N ARG A 276 -2.41 -5.28 14.83
CA ARG A 276 -2.10 -6.14 13.67
C ARG A 276 -1.17 -7.34 13.95
N SER A 277 -1.12 -7.83 15.19
CA SER A 277 -0.31 -9.00 15.55
C SER A 277 -1.10 -10.31 15.45
N VAL A 278 -0.64 -11.23 14.61
CA VAL A 278 -1.06 -12.64 14.57
C VAL A 278 -0.48 -13.47 15.71
N HIS A 279 0.63 -13.05 16.31
CA HIS A 279 1.22 -13.73 17.48
C HIS A 279 0.65 -13.27 18.82
N SER A 280 -0.42 -12.47 18.79
CA SER A 280 -1.12 -12.03 19.97
C SER A 280 -2.36 -12.88 20.24
N SER A 281 -2.64 -13.13 21.52
CA SER A 281 -3.89 -13.76 21.94
C SER A 281 -4.36 -13.20 23.28
N PHE A 282 -5.67 -13.26 23.53
CA PHE A 282 -6.24 -12.87 24.81
C PHE A 282 -7.16 -13.98 25.31
N LYS A 283 -6.76 -14.65 26.39
CA LYS A 283 -7.52 -15.72 27.05
C LYS A 283 -7.37 -15.58 28.55
N GLU A 284 -8.47 -15.80 29.29
CA GLU A 284 -8.45 -15.85 30.76
C GLU A 284 -7.80 -14.63 31.44
N ASN A 285 -8.04 -13.42 30.91
CA ASN A 285 -7.42 -12.17 31.39
C ASN A 285 -5.89 -12.14 31.30
N VAL A 286 -5.32 -12.90 30.37
CA VAL A 286 -3.90 -12.86 30.04
C VAL A 286 -3.76 -12.49 28.58
N VAL A 287 -3.01 -11.42 28.33
CA VAL A 287 -2.58 -11.04 26.98
C VAL A 287 -1.26 -11.73 26.70
N GLN A 288 -1.26 -12.56 25.67
CA GLN A 288 -0.04 -13.04 25.06
C GLN A 288 0.42 -12.04 24.01
N CYS A 289 1.67 -11.63 24.11
CA CYS A 289 2.34 -10.75 23.18
C CYS A 289 3.70 -11.36 22.86
N ASN A 290 3.83 -11.92 21.65
CA ASN A 290 4.94 -12.80 21.31
C ASN A 290 5.01 -13.98 22.31
N ASP A 291 6.18 -14.21 22.91
CA ASP A 291 6.39 -15.28 23.90
C ASP A 291 6.12 -14.86 25.35
N LYS A 292 5.73 -13.59 25.58
CA LYS A 292 5.49 -13.04 26.92
C LYS A 292 3.99 -13.00 27.23
N HIS A 293 3.65 -13.24 28.50
CA HIS A 293 2.28 -13.30 28.99
C HIS A 293 2.07 -12.25 30.08
N TYR A 294 0.99 -11.48 29.96
CA TYR A 294 0.71 -10.36 30.85
C TYR A 294 -0.72 -10.42 31.38
N PRO A 295 -0.92 -10.58 32.70
CA PRO A 295 -2.22 -10.42 33.33
C PRO A 295 -2.78 -9.03 33.00
N SER A 296 -3.91 -8.96 32.32
CA SER A 296 -4.46 -7.71 31.81
C SER A 296 -5.97 -7.76 31.64
N SER A 297 -6.61 -6.58 31.66
CA SER A 297 -8.02 -6.41 31.30
C SER A 297 -8.15 -5.60 30.01
N LEU A 298 -9.13 -5.95 29.17
CA LEU A 298 -9.42 -5.20 27.95
C LEU A 298 -10.01 -3.84 28.32
N VAL A 299 -9.38 -2.76 27.83
CA VAL A 299 -9.84 -1.38 28.00
C VAL A 299 -10.74 -0.98 26.83
N ARG A 300 -10.27 -1.18 25.60
CA ARG A 300 -11.02 -0.85 24.38
C ARG A 300 -10.57 -1.71 23.21
N GLU A 301 -11.51 -2.00 22.31
CA GLU A 301 -11.27 -2.56 20.99
C GLU A 301 -11.77 -1.58 19.92
N PHE A 302 -10.95 -1.38 18.89
CA PHE A 302 -11.25 -0.51 17.76
C PHE A 302 -11.76 -1.31 16.56
N PRO A 303 -12.46 -0.67 15.61
CA PRO A 303 -12.99 -1.34 14.42
C PRO A 303 -11.92 -1.97 13.52
N ASP A 304 -10.67 -1.52 13.59
CA ASP A 304 -9.53 -2.08 12.85
C ASP A 304 -8.88 -3.31 13.52
N GLY A 305 -9.44 -3.76 14.66
CA GLY A 305 -8.93 -4.87 15.46
C GLY A 305 -7.82 -4.48 16.44
N THR A 306 -7.44 -3.20 16.52
CA THR A 306 -6.52 -2.71 17.55
C THR A 306 -7.18 -2.85 18.91
N LYS A 307 -6.46 -3.37 19.90
CA LYS A 307 -6.95 -3.55 21.27
C LYS A 307 -6.01 -2.91 22.27
N ILE A 308 -6.57 -2.26 23.28
CA ILE A 308 -5.83 -1.72 24.42
C ILE A 308 -6.17 -2.57 25.63
N PHE A 309 -5.14 -2.99 26.35
CA PHE A 309 -5.26 -3.70 27.60
C PHE A 309 -4.55 -2.92 28.70
N ARG A 310 -5.06 -3.02 29.92
CA ARG A 310 -4.42 -2.49 31.13
C ARG A 310 -3.85 -3.66 31.91
N THR A 311 -2.57 -3.62 32.24
CA THR A 311 -1.93 -4.70 32.99
C THR A 311 -2.39 -4.65 34.45
N THR A 312 -2.74 -5.81 35.00
CA THR A 312 -2.96 -5.95 36.44
C THR A 312 -1.64 -6.26 37.14
N PRO A 313 -1.41 -5.72 38.35
CA PRO A 313 -0.27 -6.15 39.15
C PRO A 313 -0.33 -7.66 39.32
N SER A 314 0.74 -8.38 38.96
CA SER A 314 0.87 -9.78 39.33
C SER A 314 0.83 -9.85 40.85
N ALA A 315 -0.11 -10.62 41.41
CA ALA A 315 -0.11 -10.94 42.83
C ALA A 315 1.25 -11.58 43.15
N SER A 316 2.10 -10.81 43.84
CA SER A 316 3.39 -11.27 44.35
C SER A 316 3.19 -12.25 45.49
#